data_AF-A0A6V8PGQ3-F1
#
_entry.id   AF-A0A6V8PGQ3-F1
#
_cell.length_a   1.000
_cell.length_b   1.000
_cell.length_c   1.000
_cell.angle_alpha   90.00
_cell.angle_beta   90.00
_cell.angle_gamma   90.00
#
_symmetry.space_group_name_H-M   'P 1'
#
loop_
_entity.id
_entity.type
_entity.pdbx_description
1 polymer ?
#
loop_
_entity_poly.entity_id
_entity_poly.type
_entity_poly.pdbx_seq_one_letter_code
_entity_poly.pdbx_strand_id
1 'polypeptide(L)'
;IWARLLKNSFAPVLQEAFDLVAGNPPWVNWESLAKDWRELSKDLWVNYGLFSLRGHEARLGGGKKDLAMLFTYACADYYLKPKGRLGFVITQTLFKTKGAGDGFRRFHLGEEGNPLRVMHVDDMAELQPFEGATNQTAILILQKGEATRYPVPYTLWRKKVSGRIPIESSLQEATDQTRRSHFQAVPVDNKPTSPWLTARPRAIHALQKIIGLSDYRAAIGACTWMNAVYWIQILERRSDNLIVIENLTDVGKLSVPKVRAAIEPDLLYPFVRGKDIGRWKARASTYFLMTQNPNERIGWAENEMKA
;
A
#
# COMPACT_ATOMS: atom_id res chain seq x y z
N ILE A 1 -34.01 10.72 -0.86
CA ILE A 1 -32.55 10.40 -0.85
C ILE A 1 -32.07 10.18 0.60
N TRP A 2 -32.24 11.15 1.50
CA TRP A 2 -31.87 11.01 2.93
C TRP A 2 -32.53 9.84 3.67
N ALA A 3 -33.82 9.58 3.46
CA ALA A 3 -34.48 8.40 4.04
C ALA A 3 -33.94 7.07 3.50
N ARG A 4 -33.47 7.03 2.24
CA ARG A 4 -32.85 5.84 1.64
C ARG A 4 -31.43 5.64 2.14
N LEU A 5 -30.67 6.73 2.32
CA LEU A 5 -29.36 6.72 2.98
C LEU A 5 -29.48 6.27 4.43
N LEU A 6 -30.36 6.87 5.23
CA LEU A 6 -30.61 6.48 6.62
C LEU A 6 -31.09 5.03 6.71
N LYS A 7 -32.09 4.64 5.90
CA LYS A 7 -32.59 3.26 5.86
C LYS A 7 -31.48 2.28 5.47
N ASN A 8 -30.62 2.60 4.51
CA ASN A 8 -29.51 1.74 4.11
C ASN A 8 -28.33 1.76 5.09
N SER A 9 -28.14 2.85 5.84
CA SER A 9 -27.13 2.95 6.89
C SER A 9 -27.51 2.14 8.13
N PHE A 10 -28.81 2.00 8.43
CA PHE A 10 -29.32 1.23 9.57
C PHE A 10 -29.83 -0.18 9.20
N ALA A 11 -30.16 -0.45 7.94
CA ALA A 11 -30.64 -1.77 7.51
C ALA A 11 -29.70 -2.92 7.87
N PRO A 12 -28.36 -2.80 7.76
CA PRO A 12 -27.45 -3.86 8.20
C PRO A 12 -27.49 -4.10 9.71
N VAL A 13 -27.67 -3.05 10.51
CA VAL A 13 -27.73 -3.12 11.98
C VAL A 13 -29.02 -3.82 12.46
N LEU A 14 -30.06 -3.80 11.64
CA LEU A 14 -31.38 -4.36 11.94
C LEU A 14 -31.61 -5.76 11.35
N GLN A 15 -30.64 -6.31 10.60
CA GLN A 15 -30.75 -7.65 10.03
C GLN A 15 -29.90 -8.66 10.79
N GLU A 16 -30.43 -9.87 10.88
CA GLU A 16 -29.70 -11.03 11.40
C GLU A 16 -28.47 -11.33 10.54
N ALA A 17 -27.54 -12.09 11.09
CA ALA A 17 -26.37 -12.55 10.35
C ALA A 17 -26.77 -13.37 9.10
N PHE A 18 -25.90 -13.38 8.10
CA PHE A 18 -26.11 -13.99 6.79
C PHE A 18 -25.17 -15.16 6.55
N ASP A 19 -25.58 -16.06 5.65
CA ASP A 19 -24.75 -17.15 5.16
C ASP A 19 -23.72 -16.66 4.12
N LEU A 20 -24.07 -15.62 3.34
CA LEU A 20 -23.24 -15.04 2.30
C LEU A 20 -23.26 -13.51 2.39
N VAL A 21 -22.09 -12.89 2.37
CA VAL A 21 -21.91 -11.43 2.35
C VAL A 21 -20.99 -11.06 1.18
N ALA A 22 -21.37 -10.10 0.35
CA ALA A 22 -20.53 -9.64 -0.76
C ALA A 22 -20.47 -8.11 -0.79
N GLY A 23 -19.37 -7.54 -1.27
CA GLY A 23 -19.20 -6.09 -1.26
C GLY A 23 -17.87 -5.59 -1.78
N ASN A 24 -17.77 -4.27 -1.91
CA ASN A 24 -16.56 -3.54 -2.26
C ASN A 24 -16.30 -2.52 -1.15
N PRO A 25 -15.56 -2.87 -0.08
CA PRO A 25 -15.25 -1.95 1.01
C PRO A 25 -14.52 -0.69 0.51
N PRO A 26 -14.62 0.44 1.23
CA PRO A 26 -13.93 1.67 0.85
C PRO A 26 -12.41 1.52 0.96
N TRP A 27 -11.68 1.89 -0.09
CA TRP A 27 -10.21 1.84 -0.15
C TRP A 27 -9.63 3.21 0.21
N VAL A 28 -9.45 3.44 1.50
CA VAL A 28 -8.98 4.72 2.04
C VAL A 28 -7.80 4.47 2.97
N ASN A 29 -6.68 5.12 2.70
CA ASN A 29 -5.52 5.06 3.59
C ASN A 29 -5.85 5.77 4.91
N TRP A 30 -5.47 5.16 6.02
CA TRP A 30 -5.63 5.66 7.38
C TRP A 30 -5.21 7.13 7.53
N GLU A 31 -4.08 7.54 6.95
CA GLU A 31 -3.57 8.92 7.03
C GLU A 31 -4.51 9.96 6.38
N SER A 32 -5.33 9.52 5.42
CA SER A 32 -6.29 10.35 4.71
C SER A 32 -7.66 10.43 5.40
N LEU A 33 -7.88 9.65 6.47
CA LEU A 33 -9.12 9.70 7.23
C LEU A 33 -9.17 10.95 8.11
N ALA A 34 -10.35 11.56 8.20
CA ALA A 34 -10.64 12.63 9.14
C ALA A 34 -10.26 12.20 10.57
N LYS A 35 -9.74 13.15 11.36
CA LYS A 35 -9.22 12.87 12.71
C LYS A 35 -10.29 12.21 13.60
N ASP A 36 -11.51 12.71 13.57
CA ASP A 36 -12.60 12.20 14.39
C ASP A 36 -12.93 10.73 14.07
N TRP A 37 -12.91 10.37 12.78
CA TRP A 37 -13.10 8.98 12.35
C TRP A 37 -11.97 8.06 12.81
N ARG A 38 -10.72 8.55 12.81
CA ARG A 38 -9.57 7.80 13.32
C ARG A 38 -9.72 7.53 14.81
N GLU A 39 -10.10 8.52 15.60
CA GLU A 39 -10.30 8.35 17.04
C GLU A 39 -11.49 7.43 17.33
N LEU A 40 -12.63 7.63 16.67
CA LEU A 40 -13.84 6.81 16.87
C LEU A 40 -13.64 5.33 16.51
N SER A 41 -12.89 5.05 15.45
CA SER A 41 -12.67 3.68 15.00
C SER A 41 -11.49 2.99 15.68
N LYS A 42 -10.62 3.72 16.39
CA LYS A 42 -9.33 3.26 16.93
C LYS A 42 -9.45 1.95 17.71
N ASP A 43 -10.44 1.86 18.59
CA ASP A 43 -10.65 0.69 19.44
C ASP A 43 -11.00 -0.54 18.60
N LEU A 44 -11.76 -0.39 17.51
CA LEU A 44 -12.05 -1.50 16.60
C LEU A 44 -10.77 -2.04 15.93
N TRP A 45 -9.86 -1.17 15.50
CA TRP A 45 -8.58 -1.59 14.93
C TRP A 45 -7.71 -2.36 15.93
N VAL A 46 -7.71 -1.92 17.19
CA VAL A 46 -6.99 -2.59 18.28
C VAL A 46 -7.64 -3.94 18.58
N ASN A 47 -8.96 -3.95 18.78
CA ASN A 47 -9.72 -5.14 19.15
C ASN A 47 -9.64 -6.23 18.08
N TYR A 48 -9.65 -5.87 16.80
CA TYR A 48 -9.45 -6.82 15.71
C TYR A 48 -7.97 -7.22 15.47
N GLY A 49 -7.03 -6.66 16.23
CA GLY A 49 -5.60 -6.96 16.10
C GLY A 49 -4.99 -6.48 14.78
N LEU A 50 -5.56 -5.42 14.18
CA LEU A 50 -5.09 -4.89 12.90
C LEU A 50 -3.85 -3.99 13.04
N PHE A 51 -3.58 -3.50 14.26
CA PHE A 51 -2.32 -2.84 14.59
C PHE A 51 -1.24 -3.87 14.96
N SER A 52 -0.35 -4.15 14.00
CA SER A 52 0.75 -5.11 14.12
C SER A 52 2.08 -4.49 14.58
N LEU A 53 2.24 -3.16 14.51
CA LEU A 53 3.50 -2.46 14.78
C LEU A 53 3.35 -1.52 15.98
N ARG A 54 4.41 -1.39 16.79
CA ARG A 54 4.49 -0.48 17.94
C ARG A 54 5.58 0.58 17.72
N GLY A 55 5.45 1.74 18.36
CA GLY A 55 6.50 2.76 18.39
C GLY A 55 6.85 3.38 17.02
N HIS A 56 8.15 3.53 16.74
CA HIS A 56 8.67 4.21 15.55
C HIS A 56 8.33 3.48 14.23
N GLU A 57 8.22 2.14 14.26
CA GLU A 57 7.83 1.33 13.10
C GLU A 57 6.38 1.60 12.65
N ALA A 58 5.50 1.99 13.57
CA ALA A 58 4.13 2.39 13.23
C ALA A 58 4.06 3.75 12.51
N ARG A 59 5.08 4.60 12.65
CA ARG A 59 5.17 5.92 12.00
C ARG A 59 5.84 5.87 10.62
N LEU A 60 6.67 4.85 10.35
CA LEU A 60 7.40 4.67 9.09
C LEU A 60 6.71 3.67 8.17
N GLY A 61 5.89 4.10 7.21
CA GLY A 61 5.43 3.30 6.05
C GLY A 61 4.51 2.09 6.33
N GLY A 62 4.78 1.29 7.36
CA GLY A 62 3.94 0.19 7.87
C GLY A 62 2.70 0.66 8.64
N GLY A 63 2.55 1.97 8.83
CA GLY A 63 1.36 2.63 9.35
C GLY A 63 0.25 2.87 8.32
N LYS A 64 0.55 2.73 7.01
CA LYS A 64 -0.39 3.01 5.90
C LYS A 64 -1.44 1.90 5.74
N LYS A 65 -2.27 1.74 6.75
CA LYS A 65 -3.36 0.76 6.78
C LYS A 65 -4.50 1.24 5.90
N ASP A 66 -5.16 0.28 5.27
CA ASP A 66 -6.32 0.55 4.41
C ASP A 66 -7.61 0.28 5.19
N LEU A 67 -8.56 1.20 5.15
CA LEU A 67 -9.87 1.06 5.80
C LEU A 67 -10.59 -0.23 5.39
N ALA A 68 -10.34 -0.75 4.18
CA ALA A 68 -10.85 -2.03 3.73
C ALA A 68 -10.52 -3.18 4.70
N MET A 69 -9.37 -3.13 5.38
CA MET A 69 -8.98 -4.13 6.38
C MET A 69 -10.00 -4.19 7.53
N LEU A 70 -10.27 -3.03 8.13
CA LEU A 70 -11.22 -2.92 9.24
C LEU A 70 -12.62 -3.30 8.77
N PHE A 71 -13.03 -2.78 7.60
CA PHE A 71 -14.36 -3.05 7.07
C PHE A 71 -14.58 -4.55 6.80
N THR A 72 -13.60 -5.24 6.21
CA THR A 72 -13.67 -6.70 6.01
C THR A 72 -13.83 -7.44 7.34
N TYR A 73 -13.06 -7.09 8.36
CA TYR A 73 -13.12 -7.77 9.66
C TYR A 73 -14.43 -7.50 10.38
N ALA A 74 -14.86 -6.24 10.44
CA ALA A 74 -16.13 -5.85 11.05
C ALA A 74 -17.32 -6.53 10.35
N CYS A 75 -17.33 -6.59 9.01
CA CYS A 75 -18.38 -7.29 8.28
C CYS A 75 -18.36 -8.80 8.49
N ALA A 76 -17.18 -9.42 8.51
CA ALA A 76 -17.05 -10.85 8.80
C ALA A 76 -17.51 -11.17 10.22
N ASP A 77 -17.26 -10.29 11.18
CA ASP A 77 -17.67 -10.47 12.56
C ASP A 77 -19.17 -10.29 12.73
N TYR A 78 -19.70 -9.14 12.32
CA TYR A 78 -21.07 -8.74 12.63
C TYR A 78 -22.11 -9.42 11.73
N TYR A 79 -21.78 -9.66 10.46
CA TYR A 79 -22.77 -10.08 9.46
C TYR A 79 -22.65 -11.53 9.02
N LEU A 80 -21.59 -12.28 9.35
CA LEU A 80 -21.53 -13.70 9.01
C LEU A 80 -22.01 -14.58 10.15
N LYS A 81 -22.91 -15.50 9.81
CA LYS A 81 -23.18 -16.69 10.64
C LYS A 81 -21.91 -17.54 10.76
N PRO A 82 -21.81 -18.41 11.79
CA PRO A 82 -20.79 -19.45 11.81
C PRO A 82 -20.78 -20.24 10.49
N LYS A 83 -19.59 -20.47 9.90
CA LYS A 83 -19.39 -21.09 8.58
C LYS A 83 -19.93 -20.31 7.37
N GLY A 84 -20.49 -19.11 7.58
CA GLY A 84 -20.85 -18.20 6.49
C GLY A 84 -19.63 -17.70 5.72
N ARG A 85 -19.84 -17.22 4.50
CA ARG A 85 -18.77 -16.77 3.59
C ARG A 85 -18.90 -15.30 3.19
N LEU A 86 -17.77 -14.63 3.11
CA LEU A 86 -17.67 -13.24 2.65
C LEU A 86 -16.82 -13.17 1.38
N GLY A 87 -17.32 -12.50 0.35
CA GLY A 87 -16.64 -12.26 -0.92
C GLY A 87 -16.46 -10.76 -1.19
N PHE A 88 -15.27 -10.22 -0.91
CA PHE A 88 -15.02 -8.78 -1.03
C PHE A 88 -13.99 -8.44 -2.11
N VAL A 89 -14.23 -7.31 -2.78
CA VAL A 89 -13.26 -6.67 -3.67
C VAL A 89 -12.35 -5.77 -2.82
N ILE A 90 -11.08 -6.13 -2.71
CA ILE A 90 -10.09 -5.47 -1.83
C ILE A 90 -8.82 -5.12 -2.60
N THR A 91 -7.88 -4.46 -1.93
CA THR A 91 -6.55 -4.19 -2.48
C THR A 91 -5.62 -5.40 -2.32
N GLN A 92 -4.96 -5.80 -3.40
CA GLN A 92 -3.99 -6.91 -3.45
C GLN A 92 -2.82 -6.70 -2.49
N THR A 93 -2.48 -5.44 -2.23
CA THR A 93 -1.41 -5.02 -1.33
C THR A 93 -1.59 -5.54 0.10
N LEU A 94 -2.82 -5.84 0.54
CA LEU A 94 -3.09 -6.47 1.83
C LEU A 94 -2.39 -7.84 1.97
N PHE A 95 -2.16 -8.54 0.86
CA PHE A 95 -1.43 -9.81 0.85
C PHE A 95 0.08 -9.65 0.65
N LYS A 96 0.54 -8.52 0.08
CA LYS A 96 1.91 -8.37 -0.45
C LYS A 96 2.82 -7.46 0.38
N THR A 97 2.25 -6.54 1.13
CA THR A 97 3.03 -5.51 1.82
C THR A 97 3.39 -5.93 3.26
N LYS A 98 4.69 -5.88 3.59
CA LYS A 98 5.21 -6.09 4.95
C LYS A 98 4.85 -4.89 5.84
N GLY A 99 4.50 -5.15 7.09
CA GLY A 99 4.09 -4.13 8.07
C GLY A 99 2.61 -3.77 7.94
N ALA A 100 2.24 -3.07 6.86
CA ALA A 100 0.89 -2.51 6.69
C ALA A 100 -0.21 -3.57 6.63
N GLY A 101 0.03 -4.70 5.96
CA GLY A 101 -0.95 -5.79 5.82
C GLY A 101 -0.81 -6.90 6.88
N ASP A 102 0.16 -6.82 7.80
CA ASP A 102 0.45 -7.91 8.74
C ASP A 102 -0.75 -8.25 9.63
N GLY A 103 -1.41 -7.23 10.20
CA GLY A 103 -2.60 -7.43 11.02
C GLY A 103 -3.76 -8.08 10.25
N PHE A 104 -3.95 -7.70 8.97
CA PHE A 104 -4.97 -8.29 8.12
C PHE A 104 -4.69 -9.77 7.80
N ARG A 105 -3.43 -10.15 7.63
CA ARG A 105 -3.03 -11.55 7.35
C ARG A 105 -3.03 -12.45 8.59
N ARG A 106 -3.44 -11.95 9.76
CA ARG A 106 -3.76 -12.81 10.93
C ARG A 106 -4.94 -13.73 10.61
N PHE A 107 -5.90 -13.23 9.83
CA PHE A 107 -7.17 -13.90 9.53
C PHE A 107 -7.85 -14.43 10.80
N HIS A 108 -7.94 -13.57 11.82
CA HIS A 108 -8.51 -13.90 13.12
C HIS A 108 -9.16 -12.66 13.72
N LEU A 109 -10.42 -12.77 14.13
CA LEU A 109 -11.18 -11.65 14.68
C LEU A 109 -10.68 -11.31 16.09
N GLY A 110 -9.69 -10.44 16.21
CA GLY A 110 -9.06 -10.14 17.49
C GLY A 110 -8.23 -11.29 18.04
N GLU A 111 -7.98 -11.34 19.35
CA GLU A 111 -7.26 -12.43 20.02
C GLU A 111 -8.20 -13.59 20.40
N GLU A 112 -9.41 -13.29 20.85
CA GLU A 112 -10.38 -14.28 21.39
C GLU A 112 -11.51 -14.64 20.41
N GLY A 113 -11.62 -13.96 19.25
CA GLY A 113 -12.72 -14.17 18.31
C GLY A 113 -12.52 -15.34 17.35
N ASN A 114 -13.41 -15.45 16.36
CA ASN A 114 -13.36 -16.58 15.43
C ASN A 114 -12.20 -16.44 14.41
N PRO A 115 -11.55 -17.56 14.03
CA PRO A 115 -10.64 -17.57 12.90
C PRO A 115 -11.41 -17.37 11.58
N LEU A 116 -10.71 -16.82 10.59
CA LEU A 116 -11.19 -16.61 9.23
C LEU A 116 -10.35 -17.46 8.27
N ARG A 117 -11.01 -18.29 7.47
CA ARG A 117 -10.35 -19.13 6.48
C ARG A 117 -10.39 -18.43 5.13
N VAL A 118 -9.23 -18.13 4.57
CA VAL A 118 -9.16 -17.75 3.16
C VAL A 118 -9.40 -18.97 2.29
N MET A 119 -10.51 -18.93 1.55
CA MET A 119 -10.92 -19.99 0.63
C MET A 119 -10.30 -19.79 -0.75
N HIS A 120 -10.25 -18.54 -1.21
CA HIS A 120 -9.76 -18.20 -2.54
C HIS A 120 -9.36 -16.72 -2.62
N VAL A 121 -8.40 -16.41 -3.50
CA VAL A 121 -8.12 -15.04 -3.93
C VAL A 121 -8.00 -14.99 -5.45
N ASP A 122 -8.74 -14.07 -6.08
CA ASP A 122 -8.51 -13.66 -7.46
C ASP A 122 -7.65 -12.40 -7.49
N ASP A 123 -6.49 -12.46 -8.13
CA ASP A 123 -5.60 -11.33 -8.35
C ASP A 123 -5.84 -10.72 -9.72
N MET A 124 -6.38 -9.51 -9.72
CA MET A 124 -6.71 -8.74 -10.91
C MET A 124 -5.89 -7.45 -10.98
N ALA A 125 -4.73 -7.40 -10.31
CA ALA A 125 -3.88 -6.21 -10.26
C ALA A 125 -3.47 -5.72 -11.66
N GLU A 126 -3.23 -6.64 -12.59
CA GLU A 126 -2.89 -6.32 -13.99
C GLU A 126 -4.10 -5.79 -14.79
N LEU A 127 -5.33 -6.19 -14.42
CA LEU A 127 -6.53 -5.78 -15.14
C LEU A 127 -6.86 -4.32 -14.90
N GLN A 128 -6.71 -3.85 -13.66
CA GLN A 128 -7.16 -2.53 -13.18
C GLN A 128 -8.62 -2.26 -13.57
N PRO A 129 -9.57 -3.04 -13.04
CA PRO A 129 -10.98 -3.03 -13.49
C PRO A 129 -11.74 -1.74 -13.15
N PHE A 130 -11.19 -0.86 -12.31
CA PHE A 130 -11.83 0.39 -11.91
C PHE A 130 -11.17 1.59 -12.61
N GLU A 131 -11.95 2.35 -13.36
CA GLU A 131 -11.44 3.53 -14.05
C GLU A 131 -11.02 4.63 -13.07
N GLY A 132 -9.92 5.32 -13.39
CA GLY A 132 -9.35 6.37 -12.54
C GLY A 132 -8.64 5.86 -11.28
N ALA A 133 -8.78 4.58 -10.93
CA ALA A 133 -8.06 3.95 -9.83
C ALA A 133 -6.80 3.23 -10.31
N THR A 134 -5.68 3.49 -9.64
CA THR A 134 -4.40 2.78 -9.89
C THR A 134 -4.14 1.67 -8.88
N ASN A 135 -5.09 1.45 -7.96
CA ASN A 135 -5.00 0.43 -6.93
C ASN A 135 -4.99 -0.97 -7.55
N GLN A 136 -4.21 -1.87 -6.95
CA GLN A 136 -4.11 -3.25 -7.37
C GLN A 136 -5.31 -4.02 -6.82
N THR A 137 -6.26 -4.39 -7.69
CA THR A 137 -7.50 -5.07 -7.28
C THR A 137 -7.29 -6.56 -7.03
N ALA A 138 -7.91 -7.08 -5.96
CA ALA A 138 -8.10 -8.50 -5.73
C ALA A 138 -9.53 -8.79 -5.24
N ILE A 139 -10.01 -10.02 -5.44
CA ILE A 139 -11.20 -10.54 -4.74
C ILE A 139 -10.73 -11.51 -3.69
N LEU A 140 -11.27 -11.39 -2.48
CA LEU A 140 -11.02 -12.29 -1.36
C LEU A 140 -12.30 -13.02 -0.99
N ILE A 141 -12.23 -14.35 -0.93
CA ILE A 141 -13.28 -15.20 -0.38
C ILE A 141 -12.83 -15.74 0.99
N LEU A 142 -13.55 -15.36 2.04
CA LEU A 142 -13.36 -15.80 3.43
C LEU A 142 -14.51 -16.71 3.90
N GLN A 143 -14.23 -17.59 4.86
CA GLN A 143 -15.23 -18.31 5.63
C GLN A 143 -14.97 -18.12 7.13
N LYS A 144 -16.03 -17.87 7.91
CA LYS A 144 -15.93 -17.66 9.37
C LYS A 144 -15.89 -18.98 10.14
N GLY A 145 -15.07 -19.04 11.18
CA GLY A 145 -15.02 -20.14 12.15
C GLY A 145 -14.01 -21.25 11.83
N GLU A 146 -13.18 -21.08 10.80
CA GLU A 146 -12.09 -21.99 10.49
C GLU A 146 -10.79 -21.21 10.26
N ALA A 147 -9.65 -21.81 10.62
CA ALA A 147 -8.35 -21.22 10.33
C ALA A 147 -7.98 -21.35 8.84
N THR A 148 -7.25 -20.35 8.33
CA THR A 148 -6.66 -20.42 6.99
C THR A 148 -5.68 -21.58 6.89
N ARG A 149 -5.80 -22.38 5.83
CA ARG A 149 -4.89 -23.49 5.51
C ARG A 149 -4.10 -23.15 4.25
N TYR A 150 -2.79 -23.25 4.35
CA TYR A 150 -1.88 -23.02 3.23
C TYR A 150 -1.51 -24.35 2.53
N PRO A 151 -1.26 -24.34 1.21
CA PRO A 151 -1.38 -23.18 0.31
C PRO A 151 -2.83 -22.76 0.05
N VAL A 152 -3.06 -21.45 -0.02
CA VAL A 152 -4.37 -20.88 -0.39
C VAL A 152 -4.49 -20.88 -1.93
N PRO A 153 -5.62 -21.33 -2.50
CA PRO A 153 -5.88 -21.22 -3.93
C PRO A 153 -5.86 -19.75 -4.40
N TYR A 154 -5.09 -19.46 -5.45
CA TYR A 154 -4.86 -18.11 -5.95
C TYR A 154 -5.02 -18.07 -7.47
N THR A 155 -5.95 -17.30 -8.01
CA THR A 155 -6.12 -17.17 -9.46
C THR A 155 -5.52 -15.86 -9.94
N LEU A 156 -4.45 -15.94 -10.75
CA LEU A 156 -3.86 -14.75 -11.35
C LEU A 156 -4.52 -14.45 -12.69
N TRP A 157 -5.10 -13.25 -12.80
CA TRP A 157 -5.71 -12.74 -14.03
C TRP A 157 -4.73 -11.83 -14.77
N ARG A 158 -4.56 -12.10 -16.07
CA ARG A 158 -3.71 -11.31 -16.97
C ARG A 158 -4.45 -10.97 -18.24
N LYS A 159 -4.05 -9.87 -18.88
CA LYS A 159 -4.59 -9.52 -20.20
C LYS A 159 -3.89 -10.37 -21.26
N LYS A 160 -4.64 -10.83 -22.26
CA LYS A 160 -4.06 -11.48 -23.45
C LYS A 160 -3.49 -10.46 -24.44
N VAL A 161 -4.05 -9.25 -24.43
CA VAL A 161 -3.71 -8.15 -25.32
C VAL A 161 -3.39 -6.89 -24.54
N SER A 162 -2.57 -6.00 -25.11
CA SER A 162 -2.30 -4.68 -24.54
C SER A 162 -3.56 -3.81 -24.58
N GLY A 163 -3.77 -3.00 -23.54
CA GLY A 163 -4.88 -2.04 -23.48
C GLY A 163 -5.71 -2.16 -22.21
N ARG A 164 -6.79 -1.38 -22.13
CA ARG A 164 -7.82 -1.51 -21.09
C ARG A 164 -8.96 -2.38 -21.61
N ILE A 165 -9.53 -3.17 -20.71
CA ILE A 165 -10.82 -3.84 -20.95
C ILE A 165 -11.89 -2.79 -20.63
N PRO A 166 -12.78 -2.42 -21.57
CA PRO A 166 -13.86 -1.48 -21.31
C PRO A 166 -14.76 -1.93 -20.15
N ILE A 167 -15.26 -0.98 -19.35
CA ILE A 167 -16.18 -1.29 -18.24
C ILE A 167 -17.50 -1.86 -18.76
N GLU A 168 -17.94 -1.43 -19.94
CA GLU A 168 -19.15 -1.90 -20.61
C GLU A 168 -19.00 -3.28 -21.26
N SER A 169 -17.79 -3.88 -21.21
CA SER A 169 -17.60 -5.22 -21.77
C SER A 169 -18.44 -6.26 -21.04
N SER A 170 -19.03 -7.17 -21.81
CA SER A 170 -19.73 -8.31 -21.23
C SER A 170 -18.76 -9.22 -20.47
N LEU A 171 -19.28 -10.04 -19.55
CA LEU A 171 -18.45 -11.03 -18.84
C LEU A 171 -17.72 -11.97 -19.81
N GLN A 172 -18.37 -12.34 -20.92
CA GLN A 172 -17.77 -13.20 -21.93
C GLN A 172 -16.61 -12.50 -22.64
N GLU A 173 -16.79 -11.25 -23.09
CA GLU A 173 -15.73 -10.46 -23.72
C GLU A 173 -14.53 -10.24 -22.79
N ALA A 174 -14.80 -9.89 -21.52
CA ALA A 174 -13.75 -9.72 -20.52
C ALA A 174 -13.01 -11.04 -20.25
N THR A 175 -13.74 -12.16 -20.25
CA THR A 175 -13.16 -13.50 -20.09
C THR A 175 -12.29 -13.88 -21.28
N ASP A 176 -12.74 -13.58 -22.50
CA ASP A 176 -12.01 -13.91 -23.72
C ASP A 176 -10.74 -13.07 -23.88
N GLN A 177 -10.74 -11.83 -23.37
CA GLN A 177 -9.57 -10.95 -23.33
C GLN A 177 -8.58 -11.26 -22.20
N THR A 178 -8.93 -12.17 -21.28
CA THR A 178 -8.09 -12.48 -20.11
C THR A 178 -7.64 -13.93 -20.06
N ARG A 179 -6.48 -14.14 -19.43
CA ARG A 179 -5.94 -15.46 -19.09
C ARG A 179 -5.95 -15.61 -17.58
N ARG A 180 -6.58 -16.67 -17.09
CA ARG A 180 -6.52 -17.08 -15.68
C ARG A 180 -5.48 -18.17 -15.51
N SER A 181 -4.59 -18.00 -14.53
CA SER A 181 -3.61 -19.01 -14.16
C SER A 181 -3.80 -19.44 -12.71
N HIS A 182 -3.93 -20.74 -12.49
CA HIS A 182 -4.06 -21.32 -11.16
C HIS A 182 -2.70 -21.36 -10.45
N PHE A 183 -2.58 -20.52 -9.44
CA PHE A 183 -1.43 -20.35 -8.56
C PHE A 183 -1.83 -20.78 -7.15
N GLN A 184 -0.84 -20.77 -6.27
CA GLN A 184 -0.99 -20.96 -4.84
C GLN A 184 -0.38 -19.76 -4.13
N ALA A 185 -0.93 -19.41 -2.97
CA ALA A 185 -0.38 -18.41 -2.06
C ALA A 185 0.10 -19.09 -0.78
N VAL A 186 1.32 -18.75 -0.33
CA VAL A 186 1.89 -19.17 0.95
C VAL A 186 2.57 -17.97 1.61
N PRO A 187 2.64 -17.89 2.95
CA PRO A 187 3.50 -16.92 3.63
C PRO A 187 4.96 -17.11 3.16
N VAL A 188 5.67 -16.01 2.93
CA VAL A 188 7.09 -16.03 2.55
C VAL A 188 7.95 -16.55 3.70
N ASP A 189 7.57 -16.29 4.94
CA ASP A 189 8.31 -16.64 6.15
C ASP A 189 7.49 -17.59 7.03
N ASN A 190 8.12 -18.19 8.04
CA ASN A 190 7.47 -19.04 9.05
C ASN A 190 6.37 -18.29 9.82
N LYS A 191 6.41 -16.95 9.86
CA LYS A 191 5.33 -16.13 10.39
C LYS A 191 4.13 -16.16 9.44
N PRO A 192 2.94 -16.66 9.85
CA PRO A 192 1.76 -16.72 8.99
C PRO A 192 1.28 -15.35 8.47
N THR A 193 1.61 -14.27 9.20
CA THR A 193 1.28 -12.89 8.82
C THR A 193 2.29 -12.26 7.87
N SER A 194 3.35 -12.96 7.48
CA SER A 194 4.29 -12.46 6.48
C SER A 194 3.60 -12.25 5.12
N PRO A 195 4.15 -11.40 4.24
CA PRO A 195 3.65 -11.28 2.88
C PRO A 195 3.52 -12.63 2.18
N TRP A 196 2.57 -12.72 1.25
CA TRP A 196 2.34 -13.94 0.49
C TRP A 196 3.22 -14.03 -0.75
N LEU A 197 3.96 -15.14 -0.85
CA LEU A 197 4.52 -15.64 -2.08
C LEU A 197 3.40 -16.28 -2.91
N THR A 198 3.22 -15.82 -4.14
CA THR A 198 2.23 -16.38 -5.07
C THR A 198 2.89 -16.88 -6.33
N ALA A 199 2.85 -18.18 -6.56
CA ALA A 199 3.42 -18.79 -7.76
C ALA A 199 2.72 -20.10 -8.09
N ARG A 200 3.10 -20.72 -9.21
CA ARG A 200 2.72 -22.12 -9.48
C ARG A 200 3.34 -23.05 -8.43
N PRO A 201 2.72 -24.19 -8.09
CA PRO A 201 3.18 -25.07 -7.00
C PRO A 201 4.68 -25.44 -7.08
N ARG A 202 5.17 -25.83 -8.26
CA ARG A 202 6.59 -26.17 -8.47
C ARG A 202 7.53 -24.98 -8.24
N ALA A 203 7.10 -23.78 -8.61
CA ALA A 203 7.88 -22.57 -8.41
C ALA A 203 7.92 -22.16 -6.93
N ILE A 204 6.83 -22.38 -6.17
CA ILE A 204 6.85 -22.18 -4.71
C ILE A 204 7.91 -23.06 -4.07
N HIS A 205 7.94 -24.34 -4.40
CA HIS A 205 8.93 -25.27 -3.85
C HIS A 205 10.38 -24.87 -4.19
N ALA A 206 10.62 -24.36 -5.41
CA ALA A 206 11.94 -23.86 -5.79
C ALA A 206 12.32 -22.58 -5.03
N LEU A 207 11.40 -21.63 -4.93
CA LEU A 207 11.63 -20.34 -4.26
C LEU A 207 11.85 -20.50 -2.76
N GLN A 208 11.15 -21.44 -2.11
CA GLN A 208 11.34 -21.74 -0.69
C GLN A 208 12.78 -22.13 -0.33
N LYS A 209 13.55 -22.69 -1.28
CA LYS A 209 14.96 -23.07 -1.07
C LYS A 209 15.91 -21.88 -1.02
N ILE A 210 15.49 -20.73 -1.55
CA ILE A 210 16.32 -19.51 -1.64
C ILE A 210 15.80 -18.39 -0.74
N ILE A 211 14.72 -18.62 0.01
CA ILE A 211 14.25 -17.68 1.03
C ILE A 211 15.23 -17.76 2.21
N GLY A 212 15.76 -16.61 2.59
CA GLY A 212 16.72 -16.50 3.68
C GLY A 212 17.09 -15.05 3.94
N LEU A 213 18.14 -14.86 4.72
CA LEU A 213 18.70 -13.55 4.95
C LEU A 213 19.31 -13.02 3.64
N SER A 214 18.94 -11.79 3.30
CA SER A 214 19.56 -11.06 2.20
C SER A 214 20.65 -10.17 2.76
N ASP A 215 21.86 -10.25 2.20
CA ASP A 215 22.94 -9.33 2.53
C ASP A 215 22.64 -7.90 2.05
N TYR A 216 21.71 -7.73 1.11
CA TYR A 216 21.26 -6.43 0.65
C TYR A 216 20.39 -5.73 1.69
N ARG A 217 20.81 -4.52 2.06
CA ARG A 217 20.00 -3.59 2.86
C ARG A 217 19.28 -2.62 1.94
N ALA A 218 17.95 -2.65 1.96
CA ALA A 218 17.13 -1.69 1.25
C ALA A 218 16.93 -0.43 2.09
N ALA A 219 17.06 0.75 1.47
CA ALA A 219 16.72 2.05 2.06
C ALA A 219 15.73 2.78 1.16
N ILE A 220 14.88 3.63 1.76
CA ILE A 220 13.84 4.39 1.02
C ILE A 220 14.43 5.51 0.14
N GLY A 221 15.72 5.80 0.26
CA GLY A 221 16.37 6.93 -0.40
C GLY A 221 15.98 8.27 0.23
N ALA A 222 16.17 9.36 -0.51
CA ALA A 222 15.82 10.71 -0.06
C ALA A 222 14.32 10.99 -0.27
N CYS A 223 13.61 11.40 0.78
CA CYS A 223 12.19 11.72 0.75
C CYS A 223 11.93 13.07 1.40
N THR A 224 11.34 14.02 0.68
CA THR A 224 11.14 15.39 1.16
C THR A 224 9.69 15.79 1.31
N TRP A 225 8.75 14.98 0.80
CA TRP A 225 7.31 15.27 0.72
C TRP A 225 6.92 16.57 -0.03
N MET A 226 7.90 17.42 -0.34
CA MET A 226 7.78 18.68 -1.06
C MET A 226 8.95 18.83 -2.04
N ASN A 227 9.04 17.87 -2.98
CA ASN A 227 10.13 17.79 -3.96
C ASN A 227 10.44 19.13 -4.65
N ALA A 228 9.41 19.94 -4.92
CA ALA A 228 9.54 21.21 -5.62
C ALA A 228 10.36 22.29 -4.89
N VAL A 229 10.57 22.13 -3.59
CA VAL A 229 11.40 23.02 -2.77
C VAL A 229 12.82 22.49 -2.66
N TYR A 230 12.96 21.19 -2.39
CA TYR A 230 14.25 20.58 -2.05
C TYR A 230 15.04 20.05 -3.24
N TRP A 231 14.42 19.89 -4.41
CA TRP A 231 15.13 19.52 -5.63
C TRP A 231 15.50 20.79 -6.38
N ILE A 232 16.78 20.90 -6.70
CA ILE A 232 17.36 22.15 -7.21
C ILE A 232 18.17 21.91 -8.48
N GLN A 233 18.28 22.96 -9.27
CA GLN A 233 19.26 23.08 -10.35
C GLN A 233 20.32 24.09 -9.97
N ILE A 234 21.58 23.79 -10.33
CA ILE A 234 22.69 24.72 -10.18
C ILE A 234 22.70 25.61 -11.43
N LEU A 235 22.65 26.92 -11.22
CA LEU A 235 22.72 27.93 -12.29
C LEU A 235 24.15 28.42 -12.49
N GLU A 236 24.85 28.74 -11.41
CA GLU A 236 26.18 29.36 -11.45
C GLU A 236 27.01 28.97 -10.22
N ARG A 237 28.33 28.89 -10.39
CA ARG A 237 29.30 28.82 -9.29
C ARG A 237 30.04 30.15 -9.24
N ARG A 238 29.91 30.87 -8.13
CA ARG A 238 30.49 32.20 -7.94
C ARG A 238 31.94 32.10 -7.47
N SER A 239 32.69 33.20 -7.60
CA SER A 239 34.09 33.31 -7.16
C SER A 239 34.26 33.30 -5.65
N ASP A 240 33.21 33.63 -4.88
CA ASP A 240 33.16 33.59 -3.41
C ASP A 240 32.80 32.21 -2.84
N ASN A 241 32.90 31.16 -3.67
CA ASN A 241 32.57 29.77 -3.34
C ASN A 241 31.09 29.47 -3.07
N LEU A 242 30.19 30.44 -3.29
CA LEU A 242 28.75 30.21 -3.23
C LEU A 242 28.21 29.66 -4.57
N ILE A 243 27.13 28.88 -4.48
CA ILE A 243 26.44 28.31 -5.63
C ILE A 243 25.07 28.97 -5.77
N VAL A 244 24.80 29.54 -6.94
CA VAL A 244 23.48 30.06 -7.28
C VAL A 244 22.60 28.88 -7.71
N ILE A 245 21.51 28.69 -6.99
CA ILE A 245 20.56 27.60 -7.20
C ILE A 245 19.18 28.11 -7.58
N GLU A 246 18.37 27.24 -8.17
CA GLU A 246 16.95 27.46 -8.39
C GLU A 246 16.17 26.18 -8.07
N ASN A 247 15.03 26.30 -7.39
CA ASN A 247 14.18 25.15 -7.10
C ASN A 247 13.41 24.68 -8.34
N LEU A 248 13.12 23.37 -8.42
CA LEU A 248 12.37 22.77 -9.50
C LEU A 248 10.85 22.90 -9.27
N THR A 249 10.23 23.94 -9.81
CA THR A 249 8.78 24.19 -9.60
C THR A 249 7.86 23.27 -10.41
N ASP A 250 8.39 22.52 -11.38
CA ASP A 250 7.66 21.64 -12.29
C ASP A 250 7.52 20.20 -11.76
N VAL A 251 7.96 19.93 -10.52
CA VAL A 251 7.87 18.61 -9.90
C VAL A 251 6.87 18.60 -8.73
N GLY A 252 6.22 17.46 -8.50
CA GLY A 252 5.25 17.32 -7.40
C GLY A 252 3.85 17.83 -7.75
N LYS A 253 2.97 17.88 -6.75
CA LYS A 253 1.54 18.25 -6.92
C LYS A 253 1.21 19.66 -6.44
N LEU A 254 2.05 20.22 -5.57
CA LEU A 254 1.82 21.52 -4.95
C LEU A 254 2.52 22.59 -5.77
N SER A 255 1.81 23.67 -6.07
CA SER A 255 2.42 24.85 -6.68
C SER A 255 3.26 25.58 -5.64
N VAL A 256 4.52 25.87 -5.99
CA VAL A 256 5.46 26.61 -5.15
C VAL A 256 6.10 27.72 -5.98
N PRO A 257 6.44 28.87 -5.37
CA PRO A 257 7.12 29.94 -6.09
C PRO A 257 8.50 29.47 -6.55
N LYS A 258 8.95 30.06 -7.67
CA LYS A 258 10.33 29.92 -8.13
C LYS A 258 11.21 30.84 -7.29
N VAL A 259 12.23 30.27 -6.67
CA VAL A 259 13.16 30.94 -5.76
C VAL A 259 14.57 30.70 -6.27
N ARG A 260 15.37 31.77 -6.28
CA ARG A 260 16.82 31.72 -6.52
C ARG A 260 17.54 32.19 -5.28
N ALA A 261 18.59 31.49 -4.91
CA ALA A 261 19.43 31.82 -3.77
C ALA A 261 20.88 31.45 -4.06
N ALA A 262 21.82 32.18 -3.45
CA ALA A 262 23.20 31.74 -3.33
C ALA A 262 23.31 30.96 -2.02
N ILE A 263 23.90 29.76 -2.07
CA ILE A 263 24.09 28.91 -0.89
C ILE A 263 25.45 28.24 -0.90
N GLU A 264 25.85 27.72 0.25
CA GLU A 264 27.05 26.90 0.41
C GLU A 264 26.91 25.56 -0.35
N PRO A 265 28.01 25.06 -0.93
CA PRO A 265 27.99 23.79 -1.66
C PRO A 265 27.74 22.57 -0.75
N ASP A 266 28.00 22.70 0.56
CA ASP A 266 28.02 21.56 1.51
C ASP A 266 26.63 20.95 1.75
N LEU A 267 25.58 21.71 1.45
CA LEU A 267 24.18 21.27 1.56
C LEU A 267 23.66 20.64 0.26
N LEU A 268 24.44 20.63 -0.81
CA LEU A 268 24.03 20.16 -2.13
C LEU A 268 24.56 18.77 -2.47
N TYR A 269 23.64 17.83 -2.63
CA TYR A 269 23.98 16.45 -2.96
C TYR A 269 23.48 16.09 -4.36
N PRO A 270 24.29 15.43 -5.21
CA PRO A 270 23.81 14.91 -6.49
C PRO A 270 22.60 14.00 -6.28
N PHE A 271 21.53 14.25 -7.05
CA PHE A 271 20.27 13.56 -6.86
C PHE A 271 19.85 12.79 -8.12
N VAL A 272 19.59 11.50 -7.93
CA VAL A 272 19.18 10.58 -8.98
C VAL A 272 17.70 10.27 -8.80
N ARG A 273 16.90 10.57 -9.84
CA ARG A 273 15.49 10.22 -9.92
C ARG A 273 15.30 8.92 -10.67
N GLY A 274 14.10 8.34 -10.60
CA GLY A 274 13.77 7.13 -11.38
C GLY A 274 14.05 7.28 -12.88
N LYS A 275 13.81 8.47 -13.46
CA LYS A 275 14.09 8.75 -14.88
C LYS A 275 15.58 8.90 -15.22
N ASP A 276 16.43 9.03 -14.20
CA ASP A 276 17.88 9.22 -14.34
C ASP A 276 18.65 7.87 -14.32
N ILE A 277 17.92 6.76 -14.14
CA ILE A 277 18.46 5.41 -14.06
C ILE A 277 18.28 4.71 -15.42
N GLY A 278 19.41 4.32 -16.01
CA GLY A 278 19.47 3.46 -17.19
C GLY A 278 19.97 2.05 -16.84
N ARG A 279 20.12 1.22 -17.87
CA ARG A 279 20.68 -0.13 -17.71
C ARG A 279 22.13 -0.02 -17.21
N TRP A 280 22.39 -0.48 -15.99
CA TRP A 280 23.72 -0.51 -15.34
C TRP A 280 24.38 0.86 -15.08
N LYS A 281 23.65 1.96 -15.23
CA LYS A 281 24.19 3.32 -15.03
C LYS A 281 23.13 4.23 -14.45
N ALA A 282 23.53 5.08 -13.50
CA ALA A 282 22.74 6.21 -13.05
C ALA A 282 23.56 7.50 -13.25
N ARG A 283 22.90 8.58 -13.69
CA ARG A 283 23.54 9.89 -13.81
C ARG A 283 22.62 10.94 -13.20
N ALA A 284 23.03 11.55 -12.10
CA ALA A 284 22.31 12.66 -11.50
C ALA A 284 22.09 13.77 -12.53
N SER A 285 20.85 14.25 -12.63
CA SER A 285 20.45 15.35 -13.51
C SER A 285 19.98 16.58 -12.74
N THR A 286 20.01 16.52 -11.41
CA THR A 286 19.58 17.56 -10.47
C THR A 286 20.30 17.34 -9.14
N TYR A 287 20.09 18.24 -8.18
CA TYR A 287 20.68 18.19 -6.85
C TYR A 287 19.57 18.22 -5.81
N PHE A 288 19.90 17.71 -4.63
CA PHE A 288 19.07 17.70 -3.45
C PHE A 288 19.64 18.66 -2.42
N LEU A 289 18.80 19.55 -1.90
CA LEU A 289 19.14 20.43 -0.79
C LEU A 289 18.90 19.70 0.54
N MET A 290 19.99 19.33 1.22
CA MET A 290 19.95 18.62 2.49
C MET A 290 19.83 19.61 3.65
N THR A 291 18.60 19.85 4.12
CA THR A 291 18.33 20.77 5.24
C THR A 291 18.35 20.10 6.61
N GLN A 292 18.65 18.79 6.67
CA GLN A 292 18.74 18.04 7.92
C GLN A 292 20.19 17.60 8.17
N ASN A 293 20.64 17.75 9.42
CA ASN A 293 21.89 17.16 9.88
C ASN A 293 21.74 15.63 9.93
N PRO A 294 22.50 14.86 9.14
CA PRO A 294 22.33 13.40 9.05
C PRO A 294 22.75 12.67 10.34
N ASN A 295 23.61 13.28 11.17
CA ASN A 295 24.05 12.70 12.43
C ASN A 295 23.04 12.96 13.53
N GLU A 296 22.60 14.20 13.67
CA GLU A 296 21.72 14.64 14.76
C GLU A 296 20.22 14.43 14.46
N ARG A 297 19.86 14.27 13.18
CA ARG A 297 18.48 14.10 12.70
C ARG A 297 17.55 15.26 13.06
N ILE A 298 18.11 16.46 13.11
CA ILE A 298 17.39 17.72 13.25
C ILE A 298 17.67 18.61 12.04
N GLY A 299 16.86 19.64 11.84
CA GLY A 299 17.15 20.65 10.83
C GLY A 299 18.46 21.38 11.19
N TRP A 300 19.26 21.72 10.19
CA TRP A 300 20.38 22.64 10.38
C TRP A 300 19.86 23.97 10.94
N ALA A 301 20.66 24.64 11.78
CA ALA A 301 20.28 25.95 12.27
C ALA A 301 20.33 26.98 11.12
N GLU A 302 19.47 27.99 11.13
CA GLU A 302 19.44 28.96 10.03
C GLU A 302 20.77 29.68 9.82
N ASN A 303 21.52 29.94 10.88
CA ASN A 303 22.86 30.54 10.83
C ASN A 303 23.94 29.60 10.26
N GLU A 304 23.66 28.31 10.16
CA GLU A 304 24.51 27.31 9.49
C GLU A 304 24.12 27.12 8.02
N MET A 305 22.91 27.56 7.64
CA MET A 305 22.39 27.51 6.26
C MET A 305 22.38 28.88 5.55
N LYS A 306 22.82 29.95 6.23
CA LYS A 306 22.77 31.33 5.73
C LYS A 306 24.17 31.92 5.68
N ALA A 307 24.57 32.32 4.46
CA ALA A 307 25.42 33.46 4.17
C ALA A 307 24.84 34.23 2.97
#